data_AF-A0A3R8KVF5-F1
#
_entry.id   AF-A0A3R8KVF5-F1
#
_cell.length_a   1.000
_cell.length_b   1.000
_cell.length_c   1.000
_cell.angle_alpha   90.00
_cell.angle_beta   90.00
_cell.angle_gamma   90.00
#
_symmetry.space_group_name_H-M   'P 1'
#
loop_
_entity.id
_entity.type
_entity.pdbx_description
1 polymer ?
#
loop_
_entity_poly.entity_id
_entity_poly.type
_entity_poly.pdbx_seq_one_letter_code
_entity_poly.pdbx_strand_id
1 'polypeptide(L)'
;MKGRFSLEIESRKVIYRLNLERKVTVIKGKSGTGKTSMIRVLSDYAELGKDSGVHVSKSSDYQIKIFENRTDWHQELEHAHNSIIFVDEDVRYLYEKKFQSLFQTADCYIVIISRSGMFQQLPYAVSSVYELRTQKNGKISVVQMYRIYQEKIEESKTSYAITEDNPFILHTAPAESSAPAQ
;
A
#
# COMPACT_ATOMS: atom_id res chain seq x y z
N MET A 1 -1.04 -11.84 -6.72
CA MET A 1 -1.49 -11.94 -5.32
C MET A 1 -2.67 -11.02 -5.20
N LYS A 2 -3.84 -11.55 -4.83
CA LYS A 2 -5.08 -10.81 -4.68
C LYS A 2 -5.83 -11.42 -3.50
N GLY A 3 -6.46 -10.58 -2.68
CA GLY A 3 -7.24 -11.03 -1.55
C GLY A 3 -6.92 -10.29 -0.26
N ARG A 4 -7.43 -10.83 0.84
CA ARG A 4 -7.26 -10.31 2.19
C ARG A 4 -6.25 -11.17 2.93
N PHE A 5 -5.30 -10.52 3.58
CA PHE A 5 -4.25 -11.17 4.36
C PHE A 5 -4.27 -10.66 5.79
N SER A 6 -4.46 -11.56 6.74
CA SER A 6 -4.39 -11.27 8.17
C SER A 6 -3.07 -11.76 8.75
N LEU A 7 -2.42 -10.89 9.52
CA LEU A 7 -1.16 -11.11 10.22
C LEU A 7 -1.34 -10.76 11.70
N GLU A 8 -1.09 -11.73 12.58
CA GLU A 8 -0.97 -11.50 14.01
C GLU A 8 0.48 -11.71 14.45
N ILE A 9 1.03 -10.75 15.19
CA ILE A 9 2.41 -10.75 15.69
C ILE A 9 2.35 -10.58 17.20
N GLU A 10 2.72 -11.61 17.92
CA GLU A 10 2.66 -11.64 19.38
C GLU A 10 4.05 -11.70 19.99
N SER A 11 4.30 -10.80 20.93
CA SER A 11 5.46 -10.81 21.82
C SER A 11 4.98 -10.83 23.27
N ARG A 12 5.91 -10.96 24.23
CA ARG A 12 5.58 -10.98 25.67
C ARG A 12 4.75 -9.78 26.18
N LYS A 13 4.79 -8.64 25.50
CA LYS A 13 4.16 -7.38 25.97
C LYS A 13 3.12 -6.82 25.00
N VAL A 14 3.15 -7.20 23.72
CA VAL A 14 2.31 -6.61 22.70
C VAL A 14 1.88 -7.64 21.65
N ILE A 15 0.63 -7.54 21.23
CA ILE A 15 0.02 -8.29 20.12
C ILE A 15 -0.39 -7.28 19.05
N TYR A 16 0.13 -7.42 17.83
CA TYR A 16 -0.30 -6.63 16.67
C TYR A 16 -1.23 -7.46 15.80
N ARG A 17 -2.34 -6.87 15.36
CA ARG A 17 -3.30 -7.47 14.42
C ARG A 17 -3.47 -6.58 13.20
N LEU A 18 -2.98 -7.07 12.06
CA LEU A 18 -3.03 -6.38 10.78
C LEU A 18 -3.93 -7.14 9.81
N ASN A 19 -4.80 -6.42 9.10
CA ASN A 19 -5.69 -6.97 8.07
C ASN A 19 -5.51 -6.18 6.78
N LEU A 20 -4.78 -6.76 5.83
CA LEU A 20 -4.39 -6.12 4.58
C LEU A 20 -5.37 -6.52 3.48
N GLU A 21 -6.07 -5.54 2.91
CA GLU A 21 -7.08 -5.76 1.88
C GLU A 21 -6.64 -5.25 0.50
N ARG A 22 -5.58 -4.45 0.47
CA ARG A 22 -5.10 -3.77 -0.73
C ARG A 22 -3.60 -3.95 -0.87
N LYS A 23 -3.15 -4.04 -2.13
CA LYS A 23 -1.75 -4.25 -2.51
C LYS A 23 -0.82 -3.19 -1.92
N VAL A 24 -1.28 -1.94 -1.81
CA VAL A 24 -0.57 -0.86 -1.11
C VAL A 24 -1.37 -0.45 0.10
N THR A 25 -0.79 -0.61 1.28
CA THR A 25 -1.36 -0.20 2.55
C THR A 25 -0.44 0.79 3.24
N VAL A 26 -1.00 1.88 3.74
CA VAL A 26 -0.26 2.86 4.54
C VAL A 26 -0.70 2.78 5.98
N ILE A 27 0.25 2.66 6.91
CA ILE A 27 0.00 2.75 8.34
C ILE A 27 0.61 4.04 8.87
N LYS A 28 -0.25 5.01 9.17
CA LYS A 28 0.09 6.32 9.73
C LYS A 28 0.17 6.27 11.26
N GLY A 29 1.06 7.07 11.83
CA GLY A 29 0.90 7.56 13.19
C GLY A 29 2.10 8.40 13.64
N LYS A 30 1.98 9.08 14.77
CA LYS A 30 3.07 9.91 15.31
C LYS A 30 4.28 9.07 15.75
N SER A 31 5.43 9.72 15.94
CA SER A 31 6.58 9.12 16.65
C SER A 31 6.12 8.55 18.00
N GLY A 32 6.55 7.33 18.35
CA GLY A 32 6.22 6.71 19.65
C GLY A 32 4.95 5.85 19.73
N THR A 33 4.15 5.69 18.64
CA THR A 33 2.92 4.86 18.68
C THR A 33 3.16 3.35 18.41
N GLY A 34 4.39 2.85 18.60
CA GLY A 34 4.72 1.43 18.44
C GLY A 34 4.92 0.92 17.00
N LYS A 35 5.02 1.81 16.00
CA LYS A 35 5.30 1.46 14.59
C LYS A 35 6.74 0.97 14.36
N THR A 36 7.72 1.71 14.87
CA THR A 36 9.14 1.29 14.89
C THR A 36 9.31 0.02 15.73
N SER A 37 8.50 -0.14 16.79
CA SER A 37 8.47 -1.38 17.57
C SER A 37 7.90 -2.56 16.77
N MET A 38 6.88 -2.34 15.93
CA MET A 38 6.32 -3.38 15.07
C MET A 38 7.31 -3.85 14.01
N ILE A 39 7.96 -2.93 13.29
CA ILE A 39 9.02 -3.28 12.32
C ILE A 39 10.14 -4.04 13.05
N ARG A 40 10.61 -3.54 14.20
CA ARG A 40 11.67 -4.21 14.97
C ARG A 40 11.28 -5.63 15.38
N VAL A 41 10.08 -5.83 15.92
CA VAL A 41 9.57 -7.17 16.28
C VAL A 41 9.50 -8.08 15.06
N LEU A 42 9.09 -7.56 13.90
CA LEU A 42 9.10 -8.30 12.65
C LEU A 42 10.51 -8.60 12.15
N SER A 43 11.45 -7.67 12.28
CA SER A 43 12.87 -7.85 11.93
C SER A 43 13.50 -8.94 12.78
N ASP A 44 13.30 -8.87 14.10
CA ASP A 44 13.80 -9.88 15.04
C ASP A 44 13.26 -11.28 14.68
N TYR A 45 11.97 -11.37 14.31
CA TYR A 45 11.38 -12.62 13.84
C TYR A 45 11.92 -13.07 12.48
N ALA A 46 12.14 -12.16 11.53
CA ALA A 46 12.67 -12.49 10.22
C ALA A 46 14.11 -13.05 10.30
N GLU A 47 14.91 -12.57 11.25
CA GLU A 47 16.29 -12.99 11.47
C GLU A 47 16.40 -14.26 12.31
N LEU A 48 15.68 -14.34 13.43
CA LEU A 48 15.83 -15.41 14.44
C LEU A 48 14.69 -16.44 14.41
N GLY A 49 13.65 -16.23 13.59
CA GLY A 49 12.47 -17.09 13.57
C GLY A 49 11.84 -17.23 14.95
N LYS A 50 11.62 -18.47 15.37
CA LYS A 50 10.99 -18.79 16.68
C LYS A 50 11.86 -18.38 17.87
N ASP A 51 13.18 -18.25 17.70
CA ASP A 51 14.11 -17.91 18.78
C ASP A 51 14.06 -16.43 19.18
N SER A 52 13.41 -15.59 18.36
CA SER A 52 13.10 -14.19 18.71
C SER A 52 12.16 -14.05 19.92
N GLY A 53 11.46 -15.12 20.31
CA GLY A 53 10.37 -15.06 21.29
C GLY A 53 9.11 -14.36 20.74
N VAL A 54 9.04 -14.15 19.43
CA VAL A 54 7.90 -13.61 18.69
C VAL A 54 7.14 -14.75 18.03
N HIS A 55 5.83 -14.75 18.19
CA HIS A 55 4.93 -15.69 17.51
C HIS A 55 4.23 -14.97 16.37
N VAL A 56 4.27 -15.55 15.18
CA VAL A 56 3.63 -15.02 13.99
C VAL A 56 2.58 -15.99 13.48
N SER A 57 1.34 -15.52 13.42
CA SER A 57 0.20 -16.25 12.86
C SER A 57 -0.26 -15.56 11.58
N LYS A 58 -0.37 -16.33 10.49
CA LYS A 58 -0.74 -15.83 9.16
C LYS A 58 -2.01 -16.53 8.70
N SER A 59 -2.85 -15.78 7.99
CA SER A 59 -4.04 -16.34 7.30
C SER A 59 -3.71 -17.30 6.14
N SER A 60 -2.50 -17.23 5.59
CA SER A 60 -2.01 -18.08 4.49
C SER A 60 -0.47 -18.05 4.45
N ASP A 61 0.12 -18.92 3.63
CA ASP A 61 1.58 -19.13 3.53
C ASP A 61 2.32 -18.06 2.70
N TYR A 62 2.12 -16.78 3.02
CA TYR A 62 2.91 -15.70 2.43
C TYR A 62 4.20 -15.42 3.21
N GLN A 63 5.22 -14.94 2.51
CA GLN A 63 6.47 -14.49 3.13
C GLN A 63 6.31 -13.07 3.69
N ILE A 64 7.05 -12.77 4.77
CA ILE A 64 7.16 -11.42 5.31
C ILE A 64 8.57 -10.95 4.98
N LYS A 65 8.68 -9.83 4.24
CA LYS A 65 9.96 -9.21 3.90
C LYS A 65 10.02 -7.82 4.50
N ILE A 66 11.22 -7.37 4.83
CA ILE A 66 11.47 -6.02 5.33
C ILE A 66 12.46 -5.36 4.39
N PHE A 67 12.03 -4.24 3.81
CA PHE A 67 12.81 -3.46 2.87
C PHE A 67 13.36 -2.24 3.59
N GLU A 68 14.67 -2.04 3.49
CA GLU A 68 15.41 -0.93 4.09
C GLU A 68 16.22 -0.22 3.00
N ASN A 69 16.78 0.95 3.31
CA ASN A 69 17.61 1.70 2.35
C ASN A 69 18.82 0.91 1.81
N ARG A 70 19.32 -0.10 2.54
CA ARG A 70 20.45 -0.96 2.13
C ARG A 70 20.03 -2.21 1.34
N THR A 71 18.73 -2.48 1.25
CA THR A 71 18.22 -3.64 0.52
C THR A 71 18.51 -3.48 -0.96
N ASP A 72 19.07 -4.52 -1.60
CA ASP A 72 19.08 -4.62 -3.06
C ASP A 72 17.66 -4.93 -3.54
N TRP A 73 16.86 -3.87 -3.61
CA TRP A 73 15.44 -3.98 -3.85
C TRP A 73 15.12 -4.56 -5.22
N HIS A 74 16.00 -4.43 -6.22
CA HIS A 74 15.75 -4.99 -7.55
C HIS A 74 15.71 -6.51 -7.47
N GLN A 75 16.78 -7.10 -6.95
CA GLN A 75 16.88 -8.53 -6.78
C GLN A 75 15.80 -9.03 -5.81
N GLU A 76 15.59 -8.35 -4.68
CA GLU A 76 14.62 -8.80 -3.68
C GLU A 76 13.17 -8.78 -4.19
N LEU A 77 12.82 -7.79 -5.02
CA LEU A 77 11.49 -7.63 -5.58
C LEU A 77 11.21 -8.66 -6.69
N GLU A 78 12.20 -8.99 -7.52
CA GLU A 78 12.09 -10.07 -8.51
C GLU A 78 11.76 -11.42 -7.86
N HIS A 79 12.28 -11.67 -6.65
CA HIS A 79 12.02 -12.90 -5.90
C HIS A 79 10.88 -12.77 -4.87
N ALA A 80 10.19 -11.63 -4.80
CA ALA A 80 9.14 -11.38 -3.80
C ALA A 80 7.78 -11.95 -4.22
N HIS A 81 7.72 -13.22 -4.60
CA HIS A 81 6.44 -13.88 -4.90
C HIS A 81 5.67 -14.20 -3.62
N ASN A 82 4.33 -14.10 -3.67
CA ASN A 82 3.44 -14.34 -2.52
C ASN A 82 3.96 -13.73 -1.20
N SER A 83 4.32 -12.45 -1.24
CA SER A 83 5.04 -11.77 -0.15
C SER A 83 4.35 -10.50 0.31
N ILE A 84 4.52 -10.16 1.58
CA ILE A 84 4.14 -8.87 2.16
C ILE A 84 5.39 -8.14 2.60
N ILE A 85 5.68 -7.02 1.95
CA ILE A 85 6.85 -6.19 2.16
C ILE A 85 6.50 -5.07 3.14
N PHE A 86 7.19 -5.00 4.27
CA PHE A 86 7.11 -3.88 5.20
C PHE A 86 8.26 -2.92 4.94
N VAL A 87 7.97 -1.62 4.93
CA VAL A 87 8.95 -0.59 4.61
C VAL A 87 8.64 0.70 5.37
N ASP A 88 9.67 1.40 5.83
CA ASP A 88 9.52 2.74 6.43
C ASP A 88 9.46 3.82 5.33
N GLU A 89 8.80 4.94 5.61
CA GLU A 89 8.61 6.04 4.66
C GLU A 89 9.92 6.74 4.25
N ASP A 90 11.00 6.54 5.02
CA ASP A 90 12.34 7.11 4.77
C ASP A 90 13.17 6.34 3.74
N VAL A 91 12.64 5.21 3.25
CA VAL A 91 13.30 4.41 2.21
C VAL A 91 13.20 5.13 0.86
N ARG A 92 14.36 5.59 0.36
CA ARG A 92 14.43 6.54 -0.77
C ARG A 92 13.88 5.97 -2.07
N TYR A 93 14.19 4.70 -2.37
CA TYR A 93 13.76 4.07 -3.62
C TYR A 93 12.24 3.86 -3.70
N LEU A 94 11.49 3.97 -2.59
CA LEU A 94 10.02 3.96 -2.65
C LEU A 94 9.47 5.03 -3.59
N TYR A 95 10.16 6.17 -3.69
CA TYR A 95 9.76 7.32 -4.49
C TYR A 95 10.35 7.28 -5.92
N GLU A 96 11.19 6.30 -6.24
CA GLU A 96 11.74 6.13 -7.58
C GLU A 96 10.68 5.54 -8.52
N LYS A 97 10.52 6.14 -9.71
CA LYS A 97 9.61 5.62 -10.75
C LYS A 97 9.91 4.17 -11.10
N LYS A 98 11.19 3.78 -11.13
CA LYS A 98 11.61 2.42 -11.48
C LYS A 98 11.08 1.39 -10.49
N PHE A 99 11.21 1.66 -9.19
CA PHE A 99 10.66 0.80 -8.13
C PHE A 99 9.15 0.68 -8.26
N GLN A 100 8.45 1.80 -8.44
CA GLN A 100 6.99 1.82 -8.58
C GLN A 100 6.51 1.00 -9.78
N SER A 101 7.14 1.16 -10.94
CA SER A 101 6.79 0.42 -12.16
C SER A 101 6.98 -1.08 -11.99
N LEU A 102 8.08 -1.51 -11.37
CA LEU A 102 8.33 -2.94 -11.11
C LEU A 102 7.38 -3.50 -10.04
N PHE A 103 7.14 -2.74 -8.96
CA PHE A 103 6.23 -3.17 -7.90
C PHE A 103 4.78 -3.32 -8.39
N GLN A 104 4.32 -2.46 -9.30
CA GLN A 104 2.95 -2.51 -9.83
C GLN A 104 2.59 -3.88 -10.42
N THR A 105 3.54 -4.52 -11.11
CA THR A 105 3.35 -5.85 -11.72
C THR A 105 3.76 -7.00 -10.81
N ALA A 106 4.54 -6.74 -9.74
CA ALA A 106 5.04 -7.75 -8.82
C ALA A 106 3.93 -8.52 -8.05
N ASP A 107 4.23 -9.76 -7.67
CA ASP A 107 3.33 -10.65 -6.96
C ASP A 107 3.38 -10.48 -5.43
N CYS A 108 3.34 -9.22 -4.96
CA CYS A 108 3.47 -8.90 -3.54
C CYS A 108 2.59 -7.74 -3.11
N TYR A 109 2.41 -7.61 -1.80
CA TYR A 109 1.81 -6.46 -1.14
C TYR A 109 2.91 -5.62 -0.49
N ILE A 110 2.66 -4.33 -0.30
CA ILE A 110 3.54 -3.42 0.43
C ILE A 110 2.77 -2.70 1.53
N VAL A 111 3.38 -2.62 2.70
CA VAL A 111 2.91 -1.91 3.87
C VAL A 111 3.92 -0.82 4.21
N ILE A 112 3.53 0.42 3.93
CA ILE A 112 4.36 1.61 4.15
C ILE A 112 4.03 2.18 5.53
N ILE A 113 5.05 2.29 6.38
CA ILE A 113 4.95 2.78 7.74
C ILE A 113 5.33 4.27 7.76
N SER A 114 4.38 5.15 8.10
CA SER A 114 4.58 6.61 8.07
C SER A 114 4.48 7.28 9.43
N ARG A 115 5.50 8.08 9.77
CA ARG A 115 5.64 8.83 11.02
C ARG A 115 5.06 10.24 10.92
N SER A 116 5.22 10.90 9.76
CA SER A 116 4.74 12.26 9.53
C SER A 116 3.25 12.28 9.18
N GLY A 117 2.76 11.21 8.55
CA GLY A 117 1.43 11.18 7.94
C GLY A 117 1.19 12.30 6.93
N MET A 118 2.25 12.98 6.51
CA MET A 118 2.29 13.96 5.44
C MET A 118 3.00 13.29 4.28
N PHE A 119 2.24 12.51 3.51
CA PHE A 119 2.69 12.20 2.17
C PHE A 119 2.23 13.34 1.28
N GLN A 120 3.10 14.33 1.04
CA GLN A 120 2.79 15.34 0.02
C GLN A 120 2.65 14.69 -1.36
N GLN A 121 3.32 13.55 -1.59
CA GLN A 121 3.17 12.69 -2.76
C GLN A 121 3.40 11.23 -2.34
N LEU A 122 2.33 10.44 -2.21
CA LEU A 122 2.51 8.99 -2.09
C LEU A 122 3.03 8.45 -3.43
N PRO A 123 4.05 7.57 -3.43
CA PRO A 123 4.55 6.97 -4.67
C PRO A 123 3.53 6.03 -5.33
N TYR A 124 2.36 5.82 -4.73
CA TYR A 124 1.34 4.90 -5.18
C TYR A 124 -0.05 5.51 -5.05
N ALA A 125 -0.99 5.04 -5.87
CA ALA A 125 -2.42 5.22 -5.61
C ALA A 125 -2.77 4.48 -4.30
N VAL A 126 -2.72 5.20 -3.18
CA VAL A 126 -3.01 4.63 -1.87
C VAL A 126 -4.50 4.54 -1.67
N SER A 127 -5.00 3.33 -1.90
CA SER A 127 -6.41 3.02 -1.69
C SER A 127 -6.78 2.79 -0.22
N SER A 128 -5.80 2.68 0.70
CA SER A 128 -6.08 2.43 2.13
C SER A 128 -5.02 3.02 3.05
N VAL A 129 -5.47 3.94 3.91
CA VAL A 129 -4.67 4.52 5.00
C VAL A 129 -5.29 4.08 6.33
N TYR A 130 -4.44 3.59 7.21
CA TYR A 130 -4.82 3.12 8.53
C TYR A 130 -4.01 3.81 9.62
N GLU A 131 -4.55 3.78 10.84
CA GLU A 131 -3.88 4.13 12.07
C GLU A 131 -3.83 2.90 12.98
N LEU A 132 -2.73 2.73 13.72
CA LEU A 132 -2.66 1.73 14.78
C LEU A 132 -3.22 2.31 16.08
N ARG A 133 -4.18 1.62 16.68
CA ARG A 133 -4.69 1.96 18.01
C ARG A 133 -4.36 0.85 18.99
N THR A 134 -3.94 1.25 20.17
CA THR A 134 -3.54 0.34 21.25
C THR A 134 -4.61 0.29 22.31
N GLN A 135 -5.05 -0.91 22.65
CA GLN A 135 -5.91 -1.21 23.79
C GLN A 135 -5.09 -2.00 24.82
N LYS A 136 -5.16 -1.62 26.09
CA LYS A 136 -4.49 -2.38 27.15
C LYS A 136 -5.43 -3.46 27.67
N ASN A 137 -4.94 -4.69 27.70
CA ASN A 137 -5.59 -5.82 28.35
C ASN A 137 -4.65 -6.37 29.45
N GLY A 138 -4.80 -5.83 30.66
CA GLY A 138 -3.88 -6.09 31.77
C GLY A 138 -2.46 -5.63 31.46
N LYS A 139 -1.49 -6.57 31.48
CA LYS A 139 -0.08 -6.30 31.17
C LYS A 139 0.23 -6.33 29.67
N ILE A 140 -0.71 -6.80 28.84
CA ILE A 140 -0.53 -6.96 27.40
C ILE A 140 -1.20 -5.81 26.67
N SER A 141 -0.54 -5.28 25.64
CA SER A 141 -1.10 -4.27 24.76
C SER A 141 -1.55 -4.94 23.46
N VAL A 142 -2.82 -4.77 23.08
CA VAL A 142 -3.35 -5.24 21.80
C VAL A 142 -3.42 -4.06 20.86
N VAL A 143 -2.72 -4.15 19.74
CA VAL A 143 -2.62 -3.11 18.71
C VAL A 143 -3.38 -3.57 17.49
N GLN A 144 -4.37 -2.79 17.07
CA GLN A 144 -5.20 -3.12 15.91
C GLN A 144 -5.17 -1.98 14.89
N MET A 145 -5.33 -2.36 13.64
CA MET A 145 -5.36 -1.44 12.52
C MET A 145 -6.78 -0.90 12.27
N TYR A 146 -6.93 0.42 12.24
CA TYR A 146 -8.20 1.13 12.00
C TYR A 146 -8.09 2.00 10.77
N ARG A 147 -9.01 1.84 9.82
CA ARG A 147 -9.00 2.61 8.57
C ARG A 147 -9.40 4.06 8.85
N ILE A 148 -8.59 5.01 8.39
CA ILE A 148 -8.83 6.45 8.58
C ILE A 148 -9.13 7.18 7.26
N TYR A 149 -8.88 6.56 6.11
CA TYR A 149 -9.26 7.10 4.81
C TYR A 149 -9.90 6.01 3.93
N GLN A 150 -11.09 6.30 3.40
CA GLN A 150 -11.71 5.60 2.29
C GLN A 150 -11.56 6.50 1.07
N GLU A 151 -10.86 6.02 0.05
CA GLU A 151 -11.00 6.60 -1.28
C GLU A 151 -12.46 6.33 -1.71
N LYS A 152 -13.25 7.39 -1.91
CA LYS A 152 -14.40 7.31 -2.82
C LYS A 152 -13.78 7.08 -4.18
N ILE A 153 -13.96 5.88 -4.74
CA ILE A 153 -13.72 5.66 -6.15
C ILE A 153 -14.82 6.46 -6.85
N GLU A 154 -14.56 7.71 -7.22
CA GLU A 154 -15.33 8.31 -8.30
C GLU A 154 -14.93 7.54 -9.55
N GLU A 155 -15.85 6.72 -10.04
CA GLU A 155 -15.78 6.20 -11.41
C GLU A 155 -15.77 7.43 -12.32
N SER A 156 -14.58 7.87 -12.72
CA SER A 156 -14.47 8.78 -13.84
C SER A 156 -15.03 8.03 -15.04
N LYS A 157 -16.22 8.43 -15.51
CA LYS A 157 -16.60 8.19 -16.89
C LYS A 157 -15.51 8.83 -17.73
N THR A 158 -14.57 8.02 -18.22
CA THR A 158 -13.66 8.41 -19.28
C THR A 158 -14.53 8.76 -20.49
N SER A 159 -14.86 10.03 -20.66
CA SER A 159 -15.21 10.55 -21.98
C SER A 159 -13.91 10.68 -22.75
N TYR A 160 -13.71 9.77 -23.69
CA TYR A 160 -12.68 9.76 -24.73
C TYR A 160 -12.08 11.14 -25.00
N ALA A 161 -10.78 11.27 -24.78
CA ALA A 161 -9.97 12.29 -25.44
C ALA A 161 -9.04 11.55 -26.41
N ILE A 162 -9.55 11.33 -27.62
CA ILE A 162 -8.73 11.04 -28.80
C ILE A 162 -8.92 12.25 -29.70
N THR A 163 -7.84 12.96 -29.99
CA THR A 163 -7.39 13.19 -31.37
C THR A 163 -5.92 13.54 -31.33
N GLU A 164 -5.10 12.60 -31.81
CA GLU A 164 -3.88 12.97 -32.52
C GLU A 164 -4.30 13.85 -33.70
N ASP A 165 -3.60 14.97 -33.88
CA ASP A 165 -3.69 15.82 -35.06
C ASP A 165 -3.53 14.96 -36.33
N ASN A 166 -4.65 14.55 -36.93
CA ASN A 166 -4.69 13.97 -38.26
C ASN A 166 -5.36 14.99 -39.20
N PRO A 167 -4.60 15.59 -40.14
CA PRO A 167 -5.09 16.67 -40.99
C PRO A 167 -5.71 16.08 -42.26
N PHE A 168 -6.94 15.57 -42.21
CA PHE A 168 -7.60 15.10 -43.44
C PHE A 168 -9.08 15.51 -43.53
N ILE A 169 -9.30 16.53 -44.37
CA ILE A 169 -10.42 16.72 -45.31
C ILE A 169 -11.83 16.86 -44.70
N LEU A 170 -12.26 18.12 -44.55
CA LEU A 170 -13.68 18.48 -44.58
C LEU A 170 -14.16 18.43 -46.04
N HIS A 171 -14.88 17.36 -46.39
CA HIS A 171 -15.76 17.40 -47.56
C HIS A 171 -17.06 18.14 -47.18
N THR A 172 -17.35 19.15 -47.98
CA THR A 172 -18.53 19.99 -47.96
C THR A 172 -19.81 19.26 -48.35
N ALA A 173 -20.92 19.92 -47.97
CA ALA A 173 -22.19 20.08 -48.72
C ALA A 173 -23.44 19.36 -48.12
N PRO A 174 -24.68 19.78 -48.49
CA PRO A 174 -25.51 20.70 -47.68
C PRO A 174 -27.00 20.27 -47.61
N ALA A 175 -27.89 21.06 -46.96
CA ALA A 175 -29.32 21.27 -47.29
C ALA A 175 -30.02 22.02 -46.12
N GLU A 176 -30.50 23.26 -46.34
CA GLU A 176 -31.91 23.65 -46.60
C GLU A 176 -32.83 23.59 -45.35
N SER A 177 -33.23 24.75 -44.82
CA SER A 177 -34.46 25.51 -45.15
C SER A 177 -35.72 24.93 -44.52
N SER A 178 -36.28 25.66 -43.54
CA SER A 178 -37.68 26.15 -43.59
C SER A 178 -38.07 26.83 -42.27
N ALA A 179 -38.68 28.01 -42.39
CA ALA A 179 -39.33 28.78 -41.32
C ALA A 179 -40.52 28.01 -40.68
N PRO A 180 -41.16 28.57 -39.65
CA PRO A 180 -42.36 29.35 -39.97
C PRO A 180 -42.56 30.63 -39.15
N ALA A 181 -43.45 31.47 -39.68
CA ALA A 181 -43.97 32.72 -39.15
C ALA A 181 -45.02 32.49 -38.05
N GLN A 182 -45.06 33.40 -37.06
CA GLN A 182 -46.10 34.42 -36.88
C GLN A 182 -45.60 35.51 -35.93
#